data_AF-A0A7J7E912-F1
#
_entry.id   AF-A0A7J7E912-F1
#
_cell.length_a   1.000
_cell.length_b   1.000
_cell.length_c   1.000
_cell.angle_alpha   90.00
_cell.angle_beta   90.00
_cell.angle_gamma   90.00
#
_symmetry.space_group_name_H-M   'P 1'
#
loop_
_entity.id
_entity.type
_entity.pdbx_description
1 polymer ?
#
loop_
_entity_poly.entity_id
_entity_poly.type
_entity_poly.pdbx_seq_one_letter_code
_entity_poly.pdbx_strand_id
1 'polypeptide(L)'
;MFLFFSPKLKRKKQVAPEKPVKKQKTGETSRALSSSKQSSSSRDDNMFQIGKMRYVSVRDFKGKVLIDIREYWMDPEGEMKPGRKGISLNPEQWSQLKEQISDIDDAVRKL
;
A
#
# COMPACT_ATOMS: atom_id res chain seq x y z
N MET A 1 -35.57 -43.33 -13.66
CA MET A 1 -34.81 -42.09 -13.39
C MET A 1 -33.34 -42.41 -13.57
N PHE A 2 -32.77 -42.15 -14.75
CA PHE A 2 -31.34 -42.32 -15.01
C PHE A 2 -30.56 -41.20 -14.33
N LEU A 3 -29.61 -41.53 -13.46
CA LEU A 3 -28.59 -40.60 -12.99
C LEU A 3 -27.22 -41.18 -13.32
N PHE A 4 -26.60 -40.56 -14.33
CA PHE A 4 -25.20 -40.69 -14.71
C PHE A 4 -24.31 -40.14 -13.60
N PHE A 5 -23.38 -40.97 -13.09
CA PHE A 5 -22.29 -40.53 -12.22
C PHE A 5 -20.97 -40.84 -12.93
N SER A 6 -20.31 -39.80 -13.44
CA SER A 6 -19.01 -39.91 -14.15
C SER A 6 -17.82 -39.85 -13.17
N PRO A 7 -16.75 -40.64 -13.39
CA PRO A 7 -15.62 -40.74 -12.46
C PRO A 7 -14.38 -39.88 -12.83
N LYS A 8 -13.63 -39.54 -11.77
CA LYS A 8 -12.16 -39.30 -11.65
C LYS A 8 -11.48 -38.17 -12.45
N LEU A 9 -10.71 -37.37 -11.71
CA LEU A 9 -9.26 -37.21 -11.95
C LEU A 9 -8.50 -36.84 -10.66
N LYS A 10 -7.77 -37.81 -10.09
CA LYS A 10 -6.69 -37.62 -9.12
C LYS A 10 -5.44 -37.21 -9.89
N ARG A 11 -4.75 -36.14 -9.47
CA ARG A 11 -3.32 -35.94 -9.78
C ARG A 11 -2.51 -35.91 -8.48
N LYS A 12 -1.40 -36.65 -8.55
CA LYS A 12 -0.51 -37.08 -7.47
C LYS A 12 0.83 -36.38 -7.65
N LYS A 13 1.32 -35.79 -6.55
CA LYS A 13 2.71 -35.70 -6.09
C LYS A 13 3.73 -34.94 -6.96
N GLN A 14 4.43 -33.98 -6.34
CA GLN A 14 5.90 -33.93 -6.37
C GLN A 14 6.47 -33.13 -5.19
N VAL A 15 7.62 -33.60 -4.72
CA VAL A 15 8.36 -33.27 -3.49
C VAL A 15 9.58 -32.40 -3.86
N ALA A 16 10.08 -31.66 -2.87
CA ALA A 16 11.19 -30.68 -2.82
C ALA A 16 12.46 -30.93 -3.68
N PRO A 17 13.33 -29.90 -3.78
CA PRO A 17 14.57 -29.97 -3.01
C PRO A 17 14.99 -28.67 -2.29
N GLU A 18 15.82 -28.83 -1.25
CA GLU A 18 16.36 -27.82 -0.33
C GLU A 18 17.63 -27.10 -0.84
N LYS A 19 17.81 -25.83 -0.39
CA LYS A 19 19.04 -25.13 0.11
C LYS A 19 20.19 -24.81 -0.89
N PRO A 20 20.95 -23.68 -0.72
CA PRO A 20 21.63 -23.33 0.54
C PRO A 20 21.68 -21.85 0.97
N VAL A 21 22.05 -21.72 2.25
CA VAL A 21 22.33 -20.54 3.08
C VAL A 21 23.58 -19.78 2.61
N LYS A 22 23.56 -18.44 2.62
CA LYS A 22 24.77 -17.63 2.88
C LYS A 22 24.45 -16.36 3.67
N LYS A 23 25.32 -16.11 4.65
CA LYS A 23 25.20 -15.21 5.81
C LYS A 23 26.05 -13.93 5.58
N GLN A 24 25.72 -12.87 6.34
CA GLN A 24 26.54 -11.68 6.68
C GLN A 24 26.62 -10.58 5.61
N LYS A 25 26.63 -9.27 5.92
CA LYS A 25 27.15 -8.57 7.11
C LYS A 25 26.54 -7.16 7.24
N THR A 26 26.56 -6.64 8.46
CA THR A 26 26.28 -5.27 8.95
C THR A 26 26.89 -4.13 8.14
N GLY A 27 26.22 -2.98 8.12
CA GLY A 27 26.80 -1.68 7.77
C GLY A 27 25.77 -0.55 7.78
N GLU A 28 25.71 0.21 8.87
CA GLU A 28 25.15 1.56 8.88
C GLU A 28 25.82 2.40 7.79
N THR A 29 25.03 3.13 7.00
CA THR A 29 25.30 4.54 6.67
C THR A 29 24.08 5.14 5.98
N SER A 30 23.64 6.26 6.53
CA SER A 30 22.68 7.20 5.98
C SER A 30 23.12 7.69 4.60
N ARG A 31 22.20 7.62 3.62
CA ARG A 31 21.94 8.64 2.58
C ARG A 31 20.94 8.13 1.55
N ALA A 32 19.92 8.95 1.32
CA ALA A 32 19.13 9.06 0.09
C ALA A 32 18.57 7.76 -0.51
N LEU A 33 17.34 7.40 -0.15
CA LEU A 33 16.49 6.54 -0.98
C LEU A 33 15.81 7.47 -2.01
N SER A 34 16.48 7.84 -3.10
CA SER A 34 16.62 7.05 -4.34
C SER A 34 15.28 6.43 -4.75
N SER A 35 14.57 7.15 -5.60
CA SER A 35 13.47 6.67 -6.42
C SER A 35 13.89 5.44 -7.21
N SER A 36 13.53 4.25 -6.75
CA SER A 36 13.65 3.01 -7.52
C SER A 36 12.33 2.74 -8.24
N LYS A 37 12.35 2.96 -9.56
CA LYS A 37 11.36 2.50 -10.54
C LYS A 37 10.96 1.04 -10.28
N GLN A 38 9.67 0.79 -10.09
CA GLN A 38 9.07 -0.46 -10.52
C GLN A 38 7.63 -0.21 -10.99
N SER A 39 7.39 -0.67 -12.21
CA SER A 39 6.22 -0.49 -13.04
C SER A 39 5.04 -1.34 -12.59
N SER A 40 3.91 -0.71 -12.22
CA SER A 40 2.58 -1.30 -12.34
C SER A 40 1.48 -0.23 -12.40
N SER A 41 1.11 0.14 -13.63
CA SER A 41 -0.21 0.65 -14.01
C SER A 41 -0.81 1.82 -13.20
N SER A 42 -0.59 3.06 -13.64
CA SER A 42 -1.45 4.26 -13.49
C SER A 42 -1.96 4.68 -12.10
N ARG A 43 -1.81 3.86 -11.06
CA ARG A 43 -2.25 4.08 -9.67
C ARG A 43 -1.18 4.79 -8.86
N ASP A 44 0.08 4.59 -9.22
CA ASP A 44 1.22 5.09 -8.45
C ASP A 44 1.46 6.59 -8.68
N ASP A 45 1.04 7.14 -9.83
CA ASP A 45 1.35 8.53 -10.21
C ASP A 45 0.73 9.58 -9.27
N ASN A 46 -0.32 9.20 -8.54
CA ASN A 46 -1.03 10.08 -7.60
C ASN A 46 -0.94 9.60 -6.15
N MET A 47 0.04 8.76 -5.80
CA MET A 47 0.24 8.25 -4.44
C MET A 47 1.52 8.80 -3.83
N PHE A 48 1.37 9.54 -2.72
CA PHE A 48 2.45 10.24 -2.02
C PHE A 48 2.70 9.56 -0.68
N GLN A 49 3.90 9.03 -0.46
CA GLN A 49 4.26 8.38 0.79
C GLN A 49 4.56 9.41 1.89
N ILE A 50 3.88 9.29 3.04
CA ILE A 50 4.08 10.14 4.23
C ILE A 50 4.61 9.35 5.45
N GLY A 51 4.74 8.03 5.32
CA GLY A 51 5.32 7.14 6.32
C GLY A 51 5.47 5.71 5.80
N LYS A 52 6.05 4.81 6.61
CA LYS A 52 6.38 3.43 6.20
C LYS A 52 5.22 2.69 5.51
N MET A 53 4.01 2.84 6.03
CA MET A 53 2.79 2.26 5.47
C MET A 53 1.65 3.29 5.42
N ARG A 54 1.99 4.57 5.24
CA ARG A 54 1.00 5.66 5.22
C ARG A 54 1.17 6.47 3.96
N TYR A 55 0.07 6.66 3.24
CA TYR A 55 0.05 7.31 1.94
C TYR A 55 -1.09 8.31 1.86
N VAL A 56 -0.85 9.37 1.10
CA VAL A 56 -1.85 10.29 0.59
C VAL A 56 -2.07 9.95 -0.88
N SER A 57 -3.30 9.68 -1.32
CA SER A 57 -3.60 9.38 -2.73
C SER A 57 -4.69 10.29 -3.28
N VAL A 58 -4.50 10.83 -4.48
CA VAL A 58 -5.53 11.59 -5.19
C VAL A 58 -6.16 10.69 -6.25
N ARG A 59 -7.48 10.50 -6.18
CA ARG A 59 -8.20 9.62 -7.12
C ARG A 59 -9.57 10.17 -7.48
N ASP A 60 -10.05 9.81 -8.68
CA ASP A 60 -11.46 9.97 -9.04
C ASP A 60 -12.27 8.77 -8.52
N PHE A 61 -13.37 9.05 -7.84
CA PHE A 61 -14.36 8.06 -7.49
C PHE A 61 -15.75 8.57 -7.83
N LYS A 62 -16.38 7.95 -8.84
CA LYS A 62 -17.72 8.31 -9.32
C LYS A 62 -17.82 9.79 -9.74
N GLY A 63 -16.80 10.30 -10.44
CA GLY A 63 -16.76 11.68 -10.94
C GLY A 63 -16.47 12.72 -9.85
N LYS A 64 -15.99 12.28 -8.67
CA LYS A 64 -15.57 13.15 -7.59
C LYS A 64 -14.10 12.88 -7.29
N VAL A 65 -13.31 13.96 -7.26
CA VAL A 65 -11.92 13.90 -6.79
C VAL A 65 -11.92 13.73 -5.28
N LEU A 66 -11.19 12.74 -4.80
CA LEU A 66 -10.97 12.48 -3.38
C LEU A 66 -9.48 12.41 -3.08
N ILE A 67 -9.12 12.98 -1.93
CA ILE A 67 -7.78 12.93 -1.36
C ILE A 67 -7.85 11.97 -0.16
N ASP A 68 -7.36 10.75 -0.34
CA ASP A 68 -7.35 9.70 0.68
C ASP A 68 -6.04 9.76 1.48
N ILE A 69 -6.11 9.93 2.80
CA ILE A 69 -4.97 9.81 3.72
C ILE A 69 -5.17 8.51 4.51
N ARG A 70 -4.37 7.48 4.23
CA ARG A 70 -4.67 6.12 4.69
C ARG A 70 -3.44 5.30 5.07
N GLU A 71 -3.61 4.47 6.09
CA GLU A 71 -2.65 3.41 6.45
C GLU A 71 -2.91 2.16 5.62
N TYR A 72 -1.85 1.55 5.11
CA TYR A 72 -1.88 0.33 4.32
C TYR A 72 -1.29 -0.83 5.11
N TRP A 73 -1.58 -2.05 4.68
CA TRP A 73 -0.96 -3.26 5.18
C TRP A 73 -0.54 -4.14 4.00
N MET A 74 0.46 -4.99 4.18
CA MET A 74 0.83 -6.02 3.20
C MET A 74 0.10 -7.30 3.53
N ASP A 75 -0.53 -7.90 2.54
CA ASP A 75 -1.04 -9.25 2.66
C ASP A 75 0.09 -10.30 2.56
N PRO A 76 -0.17 -11.57 2.94
CA PRO A 76 0.81 -12.65 2.82
C PRO A 76 1.35 -12.86 1.39
N GLU A 77 0.58 -12.45 0.39
CA GLU A 77 0.94 -12.49 -1.04
C GLU A 77 1.87 -11.33 -1.45
N GLY A 78 2.02 -10.32 -0.60
CA GLY A 78 2.92 -9.18 -0.80
C GLY A 78 2.27 -7.97 -1.48
N GLU A 79 0.94 -7.94 -1.64
CA GLU A 79 0.21 -6.79 -2.17
C GLU A 79 -0.11 -5.78 -1.07
N MET A 80 -0.01 -4.49 -1.40
CA MET A 80 -0.44 -3.42 -0.51
C MET A 80 -1.95 -3.24 -0.55
N LYS A 81 -2.62 -3.40 0.59
CA LYS A 81 -4.06 -3.20 0.76
C LYS A 81 -4.36 -1.99 1.65
N PRO A 82 -5.37 -1.17 1.30
CA PRO A 82 -5.81 -0.08 2.16
C PRO A 82 -6.37 -0.65 3.48
N GLY A 83 -5.94 -0.07 4.60
CA GLY A 83 -6.42 -0.40 5.94
C GLY A 83 -7.69 0.37 6.32
N ARG A 84 -8.27 -0.02 7.47
CA ARG A 84 -9.43 0.65 8.07
C ARG A 84 -9.10 2.06 8.57
N LYS A 85 -7.85 2.30 8.97
CA LYS A 85 -7.38 3.60 9.47
C LYS A 85 -7.09 4.53 8.29
N GLY A 86 -7.90 5.59 8.17
CA GLY A 86 -7.72 6.63 7.17
C GLY A 86 -8.97 7.45 6.97
N ILE A 87 -8.83 8.56 6.25
CA ILE A 87 -9.92 9.47 5.91
C ILE A 87 -9.84 9.81 4.42
N SER A 88 -11.00 9.95 3.78
CA SER A 88 -11.11 10.47 2.41
C SER A 88 -11.66 11.89 2.51
N LEU A 89 -10.90 12.86 2.02
CA LEU A 89 -11.26 14.26 1.99
C LEU A 89 -11.74 14.63 0.60
N ASN A 90 -12.78 15.46 0.52
CA ASN A 90 -13.12 16.14 -0.73
C ASN A 90 -12.14 17.33 -0.97
N PRO A 91 -12.16 17.97 -2.15
CA PRO A 91 -11.24 19.07 -2.44
C PRO A 91 -11.42 20.29 -1.53
N GLU A 92 -12.63 20.55 -1.06
CA GLU A 92 -12.97 21.65 -0.15
C GLU A 92 -12.35 21.44 1.24
N GLN A 93 -12.54 20.26 1.83
CA GLN A 93 -11.94 19.84 3.10
C GLN A 93 -10.42 19.84 3.02
N TRP A 94 -9.85 19.42 1.88
CA TRP A 94 -8.42 19.51 1.64
C TRP A 94 -7.93 20.96 1.61
N SER A 95 -8.68 21.88 1.01
CA SER A 95 -8.36 23.31 1.03
C SER A 95 -8.36 23.86 2.45
N GLN A 96 -9.42 23.59 3.22
CA GLN A 96 -9.53 24.01 4.61
C GLN A 96 -8.39 23.44 5.48
N LEU A 97 -8.02 22.16 5.27
CA LEU A 97 -6.88 21.57 5.96
C LEU A 97 -5.59 22.35 5.67
N LYS A 98 -5.34 22.71 4.40
CA LYS A 98 -4.16 23.50 4.02
C LYS A 98 -4.14 24.89 4.65
N GLU A 99 -5.28 25.56 4.72
CA GLU A 99 -5.40 26.87 5.37
C GLU A 99 -5.07 26.81 6.86
N GLN A 100 -5.40 25.68 7.51
CA GLN A 100 -5.13 25.44 8.93
C GLN A 100 -3.71 24.93 9.22
N ILE A 101 -2.88 24.62 8.21
CA ILE A 101 -1.53 24.04 8.42
C ILE A 101 -0.67 24.92 9.32
N SER A 102 -0.72 26.25 9.14
CA SER A 102 0.09 27.17 9.96
C SER A 102 -0.25 27.08 11.45
N ASP A 103 -1.55 27.10 11.78
CA ASP A 103 -2.02 27.03 13.16
C ASP A 103 -1.74 25.64 13.77
N ILE A 104 -1.85 24.58 12.96
CA ILE A 104 -1.50 23.22 13.35
C ILE A 104 0.01 23.13 13.64
N ASP A 105 0.87 23.67 12.79
CA ASP A 105 2.32 23.65 12.97
C ASP A 105 2.73 24.41 14.25
N ASP A 106 2.11 25.55 14.52
CA ASP A 106 2.32 26.31 15.76
C ASP A 106 1.86 25.54 17.00
N ALA A 107 0.74 24.81 16.91
CA ALA A 107 0.28 23.94 17.99
C ALA A 107 1.23 22.77 18.23
N VAL A 108 1.76 22.14 17.18
CA VAL A 108 2.75 21.05 17.27
C VAL A 108 4.04 21.53 17.93
N ARG A 109 4.52 22.74 17.61
CA ARG A 109 5.76 23.31 18.21
C ARG A 109 5.62 23.65 19.69
N LYS A 110 4.39 23.88 20.17
CA LYS A 110 4.11 24.22 21.57
C LYS A 110 4.02 22.98 22.48
N LEU A 111 3.82 21.80 21.91
CA LEU A 111 3.78 20.52 22.61
C LEU A 111 5.16 19.86 22.63
#